data_AF-A0A0U3BYL7-F1
#
_entry.id   AF-A0A0U3BYL7-F1
#
_cell.length_a   1.000
_cell.length_b   1.000
_cell.length_c   1.000
_cell.angle_alpha   90.00
_cell.angle_beta   90.00
_cell.angle_gamma   90.00
#
_symmetry.space_group_name_H-M   'P 1'
#
loop_
_entity.id
_entity.type
_entity.pdbx_description
1 polymer ?
#
loop_
_entity_poly.entity_id
_entity_poly.type
_entity_poly.pdbx_seq_one_letter_code
_entity_poly.pdbx_strand_id
1 'polypeptide(L)'
;MKCLKDHPVEVAELTNLQKLIVPKKMEVKCLLACAYKAEGMMTKDGKYDLEHAYKVAELTKNGDEKRLENGKKMSDLCSKVNEVEVSDGEKGCERAGLMFKCGVENAAKFGFKI
;
A
#
# COMPACT_ATOMS: atom_id res chain seq x y z
N MET A 1 -15.52 3.44 3.87
CA MET A 1 -16.72 2.59 3.66
C MET A 1 -16.98 2.19 2.20
N LYS A 2 -16.74 3.05 1.20
CA LYS A 2 -17.02 2.71 -0.22
C LYS A 2 -16.39 1.39 -0.67
N CYS A 3 -15.08 1.21 -0.46
CA CYS A 3 -14.38 -0.01 -0.87
C CYS A 3 -14.87 -1.28 -0.16
N LEU A 4 -15.38 -1.19 1.07
CA LEU A 4 -15.95 -2.34 1.78
C LEU A 4 -17.30 -2.78 1.20
N LYS A 5 -18.04 -1.88 0.56
CA LYS A 5 -19.27 -2.23 -0.16
C LYS A 5 -18.94 -2.97 -1.46
N ASP A 6 -17.91 -2.51 -2.17
CA ASP A 6 -17.50 -3.08 -3.46
C ASP A 6 -16.67 -4.37 -3.30
N HIS A 7 -15.94 -4.49 -2.19
CA HIS A 7 -15.10 -5.64 -1.82
C HIS A 7 -15.44 -6.08 -0.39
N PRO A 8 -16.56 -6.79 -0.20
CA PRO A 8 -16.96 -7.28 1.11
C PRO A 8 -15.94 -8.31 1.61
N VAL A 9 -15.49 -8.15 2.85
CA VAL A 9 -14.57 -9.07 3.53
C VAL A 9 -15.06 -9.32 4.95
N GLU A 10 -14.60 -10.43 5.53
CA GLU A 10 -14.87 -10.74 6.94
C GLU A 10 -14.20 -9.71 7.86
N VAL A 11 -14.82 -9.42 9.01
CA VAL A 11 -14.26 -8.52 10.02
C VAL A 11 -12.86 -8.97 10.48
N ALA A 12 -12.65 -10.29 10.56
CA ALA A 12 -11.35 -10.86 10.91
C ALA A 12 -10.23 -10.45 9.92
N GLU A 13 -10.54 -10.32 8.62
CA GLU A 13 -9.58 -9.85 7.63
C GLU A 13 -9.22 -8.38 7.82
N LEU A 14 -10.18 -7.55 8.24
CA LEU A 14 -9.91 -6.15 8.59
C LEU A 14 -9.02 -6.05 9.82
N THR A 15 -9.27 -6.87 10.84
CA THR A 15 -8.40 -6.98 12.01
C THR A 15 -7.01 -7.47 11.63
N ASN A 16 -6.89 -8.40 10.69
CA ASN A 16 -5.59 -8.86 10.18
C ASN A 16 -4.81 -7.73 9.52
N LEU A 17 -5.47 -6.92 8.68
CA LEU A 17 -4.83 -5.75 8.06
C LEU A 17 -4.39 -4.71 9.11
N GLN A 18 -5.20 -4.44 10.14
CA GLN A 18 -4.83 -3.55 11.25
C GLN A 18 -3.62 -4.07 12.05
N LYS A 19 -3.49 -5.39 12.16
CA LYS A 19 -2.34 -6.09 12.77
C LYS A 19 -1.18 -6.29 11.80
N LEU A 20 -1.25 -5.69 10.60
CA LEU A 20 -0.19 -5.73 9.60
C LEU A 20 0.11 -7.13 9.07
N ILE A 21 -0.87 -8.03 9.13
CA ILE A 21 -0.79 -9.36 8.57
C ILE A 21 -1.04 -9.27 7.07
N VAL A 22 -0.06 -9.73 6.27
CA VAL A 22 -0.12 -9.69 4.81
C VAL A 22 -1.31 -10.53 4.30
N PRO A 23 -2.24 -9.94 3.53
CA PRO A 23 -3.43 -10.64 3.09
C PRO A 23 -3.11 -11.69 2.02
N LYS A 24 -3.72 -12.87 2.18
CA LYS A 24 -3.61 -13.98 1.20
C LYS A 24 -4.81 -14.04 0.25
N LYS A 25 -6.01 -13.79 0.76
CA LYS A 25 -7.28 -13.80 0.00
C LYS A 25 -7.30 -12.67 -1.04
N MET A 26 -7.79 -12.96 -2.25
CA MET A 26 -7.80 -12.01 -3.36
C MET A 26 -8.73 -10.82 -3.08
N GLU A 27 -9.85 -11.07 -2.44
CA GLU A 27 -10.87 -10.07 -2.12
C GLU A 27 -10.33 -9.02 -1.15
N VAL A 28 -9.50 -9.43 -0.20
CA VAL A 28 -8.81 -8.52 0.75
C VAL A 28 -7.74 -7.70 0.04
N LYS A 29 -7.03 -8.30 -0.92
CA LYS A 29 -6.09 -7.59 -1.78
C LYS A 29 -6.82 -6.56 -2.67
N CYS A 30 -8.00 -6.88 -3.19
CA CYS A 30 -8.80 -5.93 -3.95
C CYS A 30 -9.38 -4.80 -3.09
N LEU A 31 -9.75 -5.10 -1.84
CA LEU A 31 -10.12 -4.06 -0.87
C LEU A 31 -8.98 -3.05 -0.68
N LEU A 32 -7.73 -3.53 -0.54
CA LEU A 32 -6.54 -2.66 -0.48
C LEU A 32 -6.36 -1.87 -1.77
N ALA A 33 -6.48 -2.49 -2.95
CA ALA A 33 -6.35 -1.80 -4.23
C ALA A 33 -7.37 -0.66 -4.35
N CYS A 34 -8.64 -0.90 -4.01
CA CYS A 34 -9.66 0.15 -4.00
C CYS A 34 -9.29 1.29 -3.06
N ALA A 35 -8.83 0.99 -1.84
CA ALA A 35 -8.41 1.99 -0.87
C ALA A 35 -7.20 2.80 -1.40
N TYR A 36 -6.18 2.14 -1.92
CA TYR A 36 -5.00 2.82 -2.48
C TYR A 36 -5.32 3.68 -3.68
N LYS A 37 -6.24 3.25 -4.56
CA LYS A 37 -6.72 4.07 -5.68
C LYS A 37 -7.51 5.29 -5.19
N ALA A 38 -8.30 5.14 -4.13
CA ALA A 38 -9.05 6.25 -3.54
C ALA A 38 -8.12 7.30 -2.88
N GLU A 39 -7.05 6.84 -2.24
CA GLU A 39 -6.04 7.70 -1.58
C GLU A 39 -4.92 8.16 -2.54
N GLY A 40 -4.97 7.80 -3.83
CA GLY A 40 -3.96 8.19 -4.82
C GLY A 40 -2.63 7.46 -4.74
N MET A 41 -2.44 6.52 -3.80
CA MET A 41 -1.25 5.66 -3.70
C MET A 41 -1.13 4.66 -4.86
N MET A 42 -2.22 4.44 -5.59
CA MET A 42 -2.26 3.59 -6.77
C MET A 42 -2.99 4.30 -7.92
N THR A 43 -2.44 4.21 -9.13
CA THR A 43 -3.06 4.76 -10.33
C THR A 43 -4.31 3.97 -10.72
N LYS A 44 -5.13 4.53 -11.63
CA LYS A 44 -6.32 3.85 -12.17
C LYS A 44 -5.96 2.47 -12.77
N ASP A 45 -4.80 2.39 -13.41
CA ASP A 45 -4.26 1.18 -14.06
C ASP A 45 -3.61 0.21 -13.05
N GLY A 46 -3.79 0.45 -11.75
CA GLY A 46 -3.37 -0.47 -10.70
C GLY A 46 -1.88 -0.43 -10.37
N LYS A 47 -1.14 0.61 -10.78
CA LYS A 47 0.30 0.76 -10.51
C LYS A 47 0.54 1.59 -9.25
N TYR A 48 1.60 1.29 -8.51
CA TYR A 48 2.09 2.14 -7.42
C TYR A 48 2.40 3.55 -7.95
N ASP A 49 1.81 4.57 -7.34
CA ASP A 49 2.03 5.97 -7.70
C ASP A 49 3.17 6.55 -6.83
N LEU A 50 4.39 6.54 -7.38
CA LEU A 50 5.59 7.00 -6.67
C LEU A 50 5.56 8.50 -6.37
N GLU A 51 5.05 9.31 -7.31
CA GLU A 51 4.94 10.74 -7.11
C GLU A 51 3.97 11.07 -5.98
N HIS A 52 2.83 10.37 -5.93
CA HIS A 52 1.87 10.54 -4.84
C HIS A 52 2.45 10.03 -3.51
N ALA A 53 3.18 8.92 -3.52
CA ALA A 53 3.82 8.41 -2.32
C ALA A 53 4.85 9.38 -1.72
N TYR A 54 5.59 10.12 -2.56
CA TYR A 54 6.46 11.20 -2.09
C TYR A 54 5.67 12.36 -1.46
N LYS A 55 4.51 12.72 -2.03
CA LYS A 55 3.62 13.74 -1.45
C LYS A 55 3.12 13.30 -0.08
N VAL A 56 2.75 12.03 0.08
CA VAL A 56 2.36 11.47 1.37
C VAL A 56 3.52 11.50 2.36
N ALA A 57 4.76 11.18 1.93
CA ALA A 57 5.94 11.30 2.79
C ALA A 57 6.16 12.75 3.26
N GLU A 58 5.99 13.73 2.37
CA GLU A 58 6.06 15.17 2.69
C GLU A 58 4.98 15.58 3.70
N LEU A 59 3.72 15.20 3.47
CA LEU A 59 2.59 15.53 4.34
C LEU A 59 2.69 14.88 5.72
N THR A 60 3.32 13.70 5.80
CA THR A 60 3.43 12.93 7.04
C THR A 60 4.77 13.07 7.75
N LYS A 61 5.67 13.94 7.26
CA LYS A 61 6.99 14.14 7.87
C LYS A 61 6.93 14.79 9.26
N ASN A 62 5.87 15.54 9.56
CA ASN A 62 5.66 16.20 10.86
C ASN A 62 6.88 17.04 11.32
N GLY A 63 7.54 17.73 10.39
CA GLY A 63 8.74 18.53 10.65
C GLY A 63 10.05 17.74 10.75
N ASP A 64 10.03 16.42 10.59
CA ASP A 64 11.21 15.56 10.62
C ASP A 64 11.72 15.27 9.20
N GLU A 65 12.80 15.94 8.79
CA GLU A 65 13.42 15.76 7.46
C GLU A 65 14.00 14.35 7.27
N LYS A 66 14.44 13.69 8.36
CA LYS A 66 14.91 12.30 8.28
C LYS A 66 13.74 11.35 8.01
N ARG A 67 12.57 11.64 8.59
CA ARG A 67 11.34 10.90 8.29
C ARG A 67 10.92 11.07 6.83
N LEU A 68 11.06 12.27 6.26
CA LEU A 68 10.83 12.52 4.84
C LEU A 68 11.77 11.69 3.96
N GLU A 69 13.08 11.76 4.24
CA GLU A 69 14.10 11.02 3.50
C GLU A 69 13.83 9.51 3.54
N ASN A 70 13.53 8.98 4.72
CA ASN A 70 13.19 7.57 4.91
C ASN A 70 11.89 7.18 4.21
N GLY A 71 10.88 8.06 4.24
CA GLY A 71 9.63 7.87 3.50
C GLY A 71 9.86 7.78 2.00
N LYS A 72 10.67 8.67 1.41
CA LYS A 72 11.02 8.63 -0.02
C LYS A 72 11.77 7.36 -0.39
N LYS A 73 12.80 6.98 0.39
CA LYS A 73 13.55 5.73 0.19
C LYS A 73 12.67 4.48 0.26
N MET A 74 11.70 4.47 1.17
CA MET A 74 10.74 3.38 1.27
C MET A 74 9.80 3.34 0.06
N SER A 75 9.33 4.50 -0.41
CA SER A 75 8.52 4.61 -1.62
C SER A 75 9.27 4.12 -2.86
N ASP A 76 10.55 4.49 -3.00
CA ASP A 76 11.41 3.99 -4.08
C ASP A 76 11.53 2.48 -4.05
N LEU A 77 11.83 1.92 -2.87
CA LEU A 77 11.94 0.49 -2.70
C LEU A 77 10.64 -0.24 -3.07
N CYS A 78 9.50 0.25 -2.58
CA CYS A 78 8.20 -0.38 -2.81
C CYS A 78 7.64 -0.11 -4.20
N SER A 79 8.10 0.91 -4.94
CA SER A 79 7.69 1.15 -6.33
C SER A 79 8.03 -0.01 -7.26
N LYS A 80 9.04 -0.82 -6.92
CA LYS A 80 9.47 -2.01 -7.67
C LYS A 80 8.39 -3.08 -7.80
N VAL A 81 7.32 -3.03 -7.00
CA VAL A 81 6.14 -3.89 -7.19
C VAL A 81 5.45 -3.66 -8.54
N ASN A 82 5.72 -2.54 -9.22
CA ASN A 82 5.28 -2.29 -10.60
C ASN A 82 5.98 -3.19 -11.62
N GLU A 83 7.16 -3.72 -11.30
CA GLU A 83 7.94 -4.63 -12.16
C GLU A 83 7.53 -6.10 -11.98
N VAL A 84 6.73 -6.39 -10.95
CA VAL A 84 6.24 -7.76 -10.69
C VAL A 84 5.03 -8.04 -11.58
N GLU A 85 5.09 -9.15 -12.31
CA GLU A 85 3.96 -9.66 -13.08
C GLU A 85 2.82 -10.04 -12.13
N VAL A 86 1.60 -9.64 -12.49
CA VAL A 86 0.38 -9.92 -11.73
C VAL A 86 -0.68 -10.48 -12.65
N SER A 87 -1.52 -11.36 -12.12
CA SER A 87 -2.57 -12.06 -12.87
C SER A 87 -3.82 -11.22 -13.12
N ASP A 88 -4.00 -10.13 -12.36
CA ASP A 88 -5.22 -9.33 -12.35
C ASP A 88 -5.10 -7.97 -13.05
N GLY A 89 -3.95 -7.73 -13.70
CA GLY A 89 -3.70 -6.59 -14.58
C GLY A 89 -4.00 -5.24 -13.93
N GLU A 90 -4.88 -4.47 -14.56
CA GLU A 90 -5.25 -3.12 -14.13
C GLU A 90 -6.10 -3.08 -12.85
N LYS A 91 -6.67 -4.21 -12.41
CA LYS A 91 -7.37 -4.29 -11.12
C LYS A 91 -6.40 -3.95 -9.98
N GLY A 92 -5.16 -4.42 -10.08
CA GLY A 92 -4.07 -4.08 -9.18
C GLY A 92 -4.21 -4.66 -7.76
N CYS A 93 -5.11 -5.62 -7.54
CA CYS A 93 -5.29 -6.32 -6.27
C CYS A 93 -4.00 -7.03 -5.87
N GLU A 94 -3.41 -7.87 -6.73
CA GLU A 94 -2.17 -8.58 -6.36
C GLU A 94 -1.05 -7.59 -6.04
N ARG A 95 -0.94 -6.53 -6.83
CA ARG A 95 0.02 -5.45 -6.59
C ARG A 95 -0.23 -4.73 -5.28
N ALA A 96 -1.48 -4.48 -4.89
CA ALA A 96 -1.83 -3.92 -3.59
C ALA A 96 -1.37 -4.81 -2.44
N GLY A 97 -1.50 -6.14 -2.59
CA GLY A 97 -0.95 -7.10 -1.64
C GLY A 97 0.57 -7.00 -1.53
N LEU A 98 1.27 -6.86 -2.66
CA LEU A 98 2.73 -6.66 -2.70
C LEU A 98 3.16 -5.33 -2.08
N MET A 99 2.40 -4.25 -2.32
CA MET A 99 2.63 -2.93 -1.70
C MET A 99 2.53 -3.01 -0.18
N PHE A 100 1.45 -3.62 0.32
CA PHE A 100 1.25 -3.81 1.75
C PHE A 100 2.39 -4.63 2.37
N LYS A 101 2.74 -5.77 1.75
CA LYS A 101 3.86 -6.61 2.16
C LYS A 101 5.17 -5.82 2.21
N CYS A 102 5.49 -5.08 1.15
CA CYS A 102 6.70 -4.26 1.10
C CYS A 102 6.73 -3.23 2.24
N GLY A 103 5.59 -2.62 2.52
CA GLY A 103 5.42 -1.69 3.63
C GLY A 103 5.78 -2.33 4.97
N VAL A 104 5.13 -3.44 5.29
CA VAL A 104 5.32 -4.18 6.56
C VAL A 104 6.76 -4.67 6.72
N GLU A 105 7.35 -5.25 5.68
CA GLU A 105 8.69 -5.85 5.75
C GLU A 105 9.83 -4.81 5.86
N ASN A 106 9.60 -3.57 5.44
CA ASN A 106 10.64 -2.54 5.38
C ASN A 106 10.43 -1.36 6.32
N ALA A 107 9.25 -1.21 6.93
CA ALA A 107 8.92 -0.13 7.86
C ALA A 107 10.01 0.07 8.93
N ALA A 108 10.40 -1.01 9.63
CA ALA A 108 11.41 -0.95 10.68
C ALA A 108 12.80 -0.53 10.16
N LYS A 109 13.17 -0.93 8.94
CA LYS A 109 14.46 -0.54 8.31
C LYS A 109 14.57 0.96 8.08
N PHE A 110 13.43 1.61 7.86
CA PHE A 110 13.31 3.04 7.64
C PHE A 110 12.88 3.81 8.91
N GLY A 111 12.89 3.15 10.08
CA GLY A 111 12.61 3.79 11.37
C GLY A 111 11.13 4.04 11.66
N PHE A 112 10.22 3.46 10.88
CA PHE A 112 8.79 3.51 11.16
C PHE A 112 8.44 2.46 12.22
N LYS A 113 7.80 2.92 13.31
CA LYS A 113 7.22 2.04 14.32
C LYS A 113 5.83 1.64 13.84
N ILE A 114 5.62 0.33 13.75
CA ILE A 114 4.39 -0.28 13.26
C ILE A 114 3.84 -1.27 14.27
#